data_AF-A0A7S2VXV9-F1
#
_entry.id   AF-A0A7S2VXV9-F1
#
_cell.length_a   1.000
_cell.length_b   1.000
_cell.length_c   1.000
_cell.angle_alpha   90.00
_cell.angle_beta   90.00
_cell.angle_gamma   90.00
#
_symmetry.space_group_name_H-M   'P 1'
#
loop_
_entity.id
_entity.type
_entity.pdbx_description
1 polymer ?
#
loop_
_entity_poly.entity_id
_entity_poly.type
_entity_poly.pdbx_seq_one_letter_code
_entity_poly.pdbx_strand_id
1 'polypeptide(L)'
;PELVSQLFPELNAATSKTVESSAHALKMFSCGHIIPRDNLLPLAVPVGPTGVSLDFTHGARSNVALIDELGRIVLNASRIAPGGACVFFPSFKYADDVYERWTKSGALASISAVKDVYREPR
;
A
#
# COMPACT_ATOMS: atom_id res chain seq x y z
N PRO A 1 -24.25 -11.17 -16.27
CA PRO A 1 -25.56 -11.21 -15.55
C PRO A 1 -25.83 -12.58 -14.91
N GLU A 2 -25.76 -13.67 -15.67
CA GLU A 2 -26.05 -15.04 -15.19
C GLU A 2 -25.03 -15.60 -14.17
N LEU A 3 -23.73 -15.38 -14.38
CA LEU A 3 -22.70 -15.92 -13.51
C LEU A 3 -22.79 -15.35 -12.08
N VAL A 4 -23.12 -14.07 -11.97
CA VAL A 4 -23.27 -13.37 -10.68
C VAL A 4 -24.51 -13.87 -9.94
N SER A 5 -25.62 -14.13 -10.65
CA SER A 5 -26.84 -14.71 -10.06
C SER A 5 -26.66 -16.17 -9.65
N GLN A 6 -25.81 -16.94 -10.36
CA GLN A 6 -25.50 -18.32 -10.01
C GLN A 6 -24.58 -18.43 -8.79
N LEU A 7 -23.65 -17.49 -8.64
CA LEU A 7 -22.68 -17.51 -7.54
C LEU A 7 -23.22 -16.90 -6.24
N PHE A 8 -24.22 -16.00 -6.31
CA PHE A 8 -24.73 -15.27 -5.14
C PHE A 8 -26.26 -15.11 -5.17
N PRO A 9 -27.04 -16.19 -4.94
CA PRO A 9 -28.50 -16.19 -5.01
C PRO A 9 -29.18 -15.28 -3.96
N GLU A 10 -28.50 -15.01 -2.84
CA GLU A 10 -28.99 -14.15 -1.74
C GLU A 10 -29.27 -12.70 -2.17
N LEU A 11 -28.60 -12.22 -3.23
CA LEU A 11 -28.82 -10.88 -3.79
C LEU A 11 -30.18 -10.72 -4.46
N ASN A 12 -30.88 -11.82 -4.77
CA ASN A 12 -32.23 -11.80 -5.33
C ASN A 12 -33.31 -11.79 -4.22
N ALA A 13 -32.97 -12.23 -3.01
CA ALA A 13 -33.94 -12.41 -1.92
C ALA A 13 -34.29 -11.09 -1.18
N ALA A 14 -33.46 -10.05 -1.29
CA ALA A 14 -33.65 -8.80 -0.55
C ALA A 14 -34.57 -7.76 -1.25
N THR A 15 -35.28 -8.12 -2.32
CA THR A 15 -36.14 -7.17 -3.06
C THR A 15 -37.62 -7.37 -2.72
N SER A 16 -38.01 -6.97 -1.51
CA SER A 16 -39.41 -6.59 -1.25
C SER A 16 -39.45 -5.38 -0.32
N LYS A 17 -39.31 -4.20 -0.91
CA LYS A 17 -40.09 -2.99 -0.60
C LYS A 17 -39.72 -1.86 -1.56
N THR A 18 -40.78 -1.28 -2.09
CA THR A 18 -40.88 -0.28 -3.16
C THR A 18 -40.32 1.08 -2.72
N VAL A 19 -39.33 1.63 -3.44
CA VAL A 19 -39.10 3.09 -3.57
C VAL A 19 -38.54 3.37 -4.97
N GLU A 20 -39.30 4.11 -5.78
CA GLU A 20 -38.84 4.74 -7.01
C GLU A 20 -38.01 5.99 -6.68
N SER A 21 -36.79 6.11 -7.23
CA SER A 21 -36.15 7.36 -7.69
C SER A 21 -34.68 7.11 -8.06
N SER A 22 -34.34 7.40 -9.32
CA SER A 22 -33.10 7.97 -9.86
C SER A 22 -31.72 7.60 -9.27
N ALA A 23 -30.77 7.40 -10.19
CA ALA A 23 -29.34 7.10 -10.03
C ALA A 23 -28.99 5.61 -9.99
N HIS A 24 -28.01 5.21 -10.81
CA HIS A 24 -27.47 3.84 -10.85
C HIS A 24 -27.06 3.39 -9.45
N ALA A 25 -27.87 2.50 -8.85
CA ALA A 25 -27.60 1.98 -7.52
C ALA A 25 -26.28 1.17 -7.55
N LEU A 26 -25.24 1.70 -6.90
CA LEU A 26 -23.98 0.99 -6.69
C LEU A 26 -24.23 -0.20 -5.78
N LYS A 27 -24.23 -1.42 -6.35
CA LYS A 27 -24.22 -2.65 -5.58
C LYS A 27 -22.78 -2.93 -5.13
N MET A 28 -22.51 -2.69 -3.86
CA MET A 28 -21.27 -3.13 -3.23
C MET A 28 -21.39 -4.60 -2.85
N PHE A 29 -20.38 -5.38 -3.21
CA PHE A 29 -20.25 -6.78 -2.88
C PHE A 29 -18.88 -7.01 -2.26
N SER A 30 -18.84 -7.67 -1.11
CA SER A 30 -17.59 -8.09 -0.47
C SER A 30 -17.63 -9.59 -0.25
N CYS A 31 -16.72 -10.33 -0.89
CA CYS A 31 -16.42 -11.70 -0.50
C CYS A 31 -15.81 -11.72 0.90
N GLY A 32 -16.13 -12.73 1.70
CA GLY A 32 -15.43 -12.99 2.96
C GLY A 32 -13.92 -13.08 2.74
N HIS A 33 -13.13 -12.56 3.68
CA HIS A 33 -11.67 -12.63 3.59
C HIS A 33 -11.20 -14.04 3.93
N ILE A 34 -10.44 -14.66 3.02
CA ILE A 34 -9.83 -15.99 3.21
C ILE A 34 -8.75 -15.93 4.31
N ILE A 35 -8.18 -14.75 4.53
CA ILE A 35 -7.10 -14.53 5.49
C ILE A 35 -7.71 -14.17 6.86
N PRO A 36 -7.38 -14.90 7.94
CA PRO A 36 -7.78 -14.53 9.30
C PRO A 36 -7.34 -13.11 9.66
N ARG A 37 -8.15 -12.38 10.43
CA ARG A 37 -7.83 -11.00 10.82
C ARG A 37 -6.50 -10.87 11.54
N ASP A 38 -6.13 -11.85 12.35
CA ASP A 38 -4.88 -11.85 13.12
C ASP A 38 -3.62 -11.99 12.24
N ASN A 39 -3.79 -12.36 10.96
CA ASN A 39 -2.69 -12.46 10.00
C ASN A 39 -2.44 -11.15 9.23
N LEU A 40 -3.24 -10.10 9.47
CA LEU A 40 -3.14 -8.81 8.77
C LEU A 40 -3.13 -7.66 9.76
N LEU A 41 -2.14 -6.78 9.61
CA LEU A 41 -2.06 -5.54 10.37
C LEU A 41 -1.87 -4.36 9.39
N PRO A 42 -2.95 -3.77 8.88
CA PRO A 42 -2.86 -2.56 8.06
C PRO A 42 -2.53 -1.37 8.94
N LEU A 43 -1.48 -0.62 8.58
CA LEU A 43 -1.04 0.56 9.31
C LEU A 43 -0.95 1.74 8.35
N ALA A 44 -1.62 2.84 8.70
CA ALA A 44 -1.41 4.13 8.09
C ALA A 44 -0.43 4.93 8.96
N VAL A 45 0.73 5.28 8.41
CA VAL A 45 1.77 6.02 9.12
C VAL A 45 1.75 7.46 8.62
N PRO A 46 1.31 8.45 9.41
CA PRO A 46 1.24 9.85 8.97
C PRO A 46 2.55 10.62 9.20
N VAL A 47 3.38 10.16 10.14
CA VAL A 47 4.61 10.84 10.59
C VAL A 47 5.69 9.79 10.78
N GLY A 48 6.90 10.07 10.32
CA GLY A 48 8.04 9.17 10.47
C GLY A 48 8.71 9.23 11.85
N PRO A 49 9.70 8.35 12.10
CA PRO A 49 10.39 8.22 13.39
C PRO A 49 11.12 9.47 13.88
N THR A 50 11.45 10.42 13.00
CA THR A 50 12.10 11.70 13.34
C THR A 50 11.13 12.88 13.42
N GLY A 51 9.82 12.63 13.25
CA GLY A 51 8.78 13.66 13.30
C GLY A 51 8.46 14.31 11.95
N VAL A 52 9.06 13.85 10.85
CA VAL A 52 8.75 14.35 9.50
C VAL A 52 7.36 13.86 9.07
N SER A 53 6.49 14.80 8.70
CA SER A 53 5.16 14.49 8.13
C SER A 53 5.30 13.79 6.78
N LEU A 54 4.57 12.69 6.61
CA LEU A 54 4.63 11.87 5.40
C LEU A 54 3.60 12.34 4.36
N ASP A 55 3.98 13.35 3.57
CA ASP A 55 3.19 13.88 2.46
C ASP A 55 3.80 13.48 1.10
N PHE A 56 3.25 12.44 0.49
CA PHE A 56 3.68 11.95 -0.84
C PHE A 56 2.87 12.55 -2.01
N THR A 57 2.22 13.70 -1.83
CA THR A 57 1.62 14.44 -2.95
C THR A 57 2.68 14.83 -3.99
N HIS A 58 2.25 15.08 -5.23
CA HIS A 58 3.17 15.35 -6.34
C HIS A 58 4.16 16.50 -6.05
N GLY A 59 3.71 17.55 -5.36
CA GLY A 59 4.54 18.71 -5.02
C GLY A 59 5.52 18.46 -3.87
N ALA A 60 5.19 17.60 -2.91
CA ALA A 60 5.98 17.38 -1.70
C ALA A 60 6.92 16.16 -1.80
N ARG A 61 6.58 15.16 -2.61
CA ARG A 61 7.29 13.87 -2.68
C ARG A 61 8.78 13.96 -3.03
N SER A 62 9.22 15.01 -3.72
CA SER A 62 10.63 15.25 -4.05
C SER A 62 11.44 15.87 -2.90
N ASN A 63 10.81 16.15 -1.76
CA ASN A 63 11.49 16.64 -0.58
C ASN A 63 12.48 15.59 -0.05
N VAL A 64 13.75 15.97 0.04
CA VAL A 64 14.84 15.09 0.48
C VAL A 64 14.62 14.56 1.90
N ALA A 65 14.14 15.39 2.83
CA ALA A 65 13.90 14.97 4.20
C ALA A 65 12.81 13.89 4.28
N LEU A 66 11.78 14.00 3.44
CA LEU A 66 10.71 13.01 3.34
C LEU A 66 11.22 11.68 2.75
N ILE A 67 12.04 11.72 1.71
CA ILE A 67 12.63 10.51 1.10
C ILE A 67 13.58 9.81 2.09
N ASP A 68 14.38 10.58 2.84
CA ASP A 68 15.24 10.03 3.90
C ASP A 68 14.41 9.42 5.03
N GLU A 69 13.30 10.06 5.39
CA GLU A 69 12.38 9.54 6.39
C GLU A 69 11.76 8.20 5.98
N LEU A 70 11.35 8.10 4.70
CA LEU A 70 10.89 6.83 4.13
C LEU A 70 11.97 5.75 4.24
N GLY A 71 13.24 6.09 4.00
CA GLY A 71 14.37 5.18 4.15
C GLY A 71 14.53 4.65 5.58
N ARG A 72 14.36 5.51 6.59
CA ARG A 72 14.37 5.09 8.01
C ARG A 72 13.23 4.15 8.34
N ILE A 73 12.03 4.43 7.83
CA ILE A 73 10.85 3.58 8.02
C ILE A 73 11.09 2.19 7.42
N VAL A 74 11.55 2.14 6.17
CA VAL A 74 11.83 0.87 5.47
C VAL A 74 12.95 0.08 6.14
N LEU A 75 14.03 0.74 6.59
CA LEU A 75 15.09 0.07 7.36
C LEU A 75 14.56 -0.53 8.66
N ASN A 76 13.77 0.23 9.42
CA ASN A 76 13.19 -0.24 10.68
C ASN A 76 12.25 -1.42 10.45
N ALA A 77 11.37 -1.34 9.45
CA ALA A 77 10.51 -2.45 9.06
C ALA A 77 11.33 -3.69 8.63
N SER A 78 12.41 -3.47 7.87
CA SER A 78 13.26 -4.57 7.38
C SER A 78 14.00 -5.29 8.51
N ARG A 79 14.31 -4.62 9.62
CA ARG A 79 14.94 -5.24 10.80
C ARG A 79 14.00 -6.16 11.57
N ILE A 80 12.70 -5.86 11.59
CA ILE A 80 11.71 -6.60 12.38
C ILE A 80 10.95 -7.65 11.56
N ALA A 81 10.76 -7.42 10.26
CA ALA A 81 9.96 -8.29 9.42
C ALA A 81 10.76 -9.56 9.06
N PRO A 82 10.31 -10.76 9.44
CA PRO A 82 10.96 -12.00 9.03
C PRO A 82 10.81 -12.23 7.53
N GLY A 83 11.81 -12.86 6.90
CA GLY A 83 11.81 -13.08 5.45
C GLY A 83 12.11 -11.79 4.66
N GLY A 84 11.19 -11.40 3.77
CA GLY A 84 11.37 -10.28 2.84
C GLY A 84 10.38 -9.14 3.04
N ALA A 85 10.65 -8.00 2.39
CA ALA A 85 9.73 -6.87 2.31
C ALA A 85 9.55 -6.46 0.84
N CYS A 86 8.34 -6.07 0.46
CA CYS A 86 8.04 -5.53 -0.86
C CYS A 86 7.61 -4.07 -0.71
N VAL A 87 8.27 -3.17 -1.43
CA VAL A 87 8.03 -1.72 -1.36
C VAL A 87 7.55 -1.24 -2.72
N PHE A 88 6.32 -0.74 -2.78
CA PHE A 88 5.71 -0.24 -4.02
C PHE A 88 5.79 1.29 -4.07
N PHE A 89 6.10 1.83 -5.25
CA PHE A 89 6.13 3.26 -5.53
C PHE A 89 5.07 3.63 -6.59
N PRO A 90 4.52 4.87 -6.56
CA PRO A 90 3.49 5.30 -7.51
C PRO A 90 3.97 5.44 -8.97
N SER A 91 5.28 5.39 -9.23
CA SER A 91 5.83 5.31 -10.59
C SER A 91 7.28 4.82 -10.57
N PHE A 92 7.73 4.24 -11.69
CA PHE A 92 9.15 3.86 -11.87
C PHE A 92 10.08 5.06 -11.70
N LYS A 93 9.73 6.21 -12.28
CA LYS A 93 10.52 7.44 -12.13
C LYS A 93 10.72 7.80 -10.65
N TYR A 94 9.67 7.78 -9.85
CA TYR A 94 9.80 8.14 -8.44
C TYR A 94 10.59 7.08 -7.66
N ALA A 95 10.43 5.78 -8.00
CA ALA A 95 11.26 4.72 -7.44
C ALA A 95 12.76 4.94 -7.75
N ASP A 96 13.11 5.41 -8.96
CA ASP A 96 14.48 5.75 -9.33
C ASP A 96 15.02 6.92 -8.50
N ASP A 97 14.24 8.00 -8.40
CA ASP A 97 14.62 9.21 -7.65
C ASP A 97 14.89 8.85 -6.16
N VAL A 98 14.04 8.00 -5.57
CA VAL A 98 14.20 7.49 -4.20
C VAL A 98 15.43 6.58 -4.08
N TYR A 99 15.60 5.64 -5.01
CA TYR A 99 16.73 4.71 -4.99
C TYR A 99 18.07 5.43 -5.12
N GLU A 100 18.16 6.43 -6.01
CA GLU A 100 19.34 7.27 -6.16
C GLU A 100 19.64 8.03 -4.86
N ARG A 101 18.62 8.61 -4.22
CA ARG A 101 18.79 9.30 -2.94
C ARG A 101 19.27 8.35 -1.84
N TRP A 102 18.71 7.16 -1.73
CA TRP A 102 19.11 6.16 -0.73
C TRP A 102 20.51 5.61 -0.96
N THR A 103 20.93 5.50 -2.22
CA THR A 103 22.30 5.16 -2.59
C THR A 103 23.26 6.24 -2.10
N LYS A 104 22.97 7.52 -2.39
CA LYS A 104 23.82 8.68 -2.01
C LYS A 104 23.88 8.93 -0.49
N SER A 105 22.79 8.66 0.22
CA SER A 105 22.71 8.89 1.68
C SER A 105 23.23 7.71 2.53
N GLY A 106 23.50 6.55 1.92
CA GLY A 106 23.88 5.33 2.64
C GLY A 106 22.72 4.57 3.27
N ALA A 107 21.47 5.03 3.09
CA ALA A 107 20.28 4.32 3.54
C ALA A 107 20.17 2.94 2.85
N LEU A 108 20.47 2.89 1.54
CA LEU A 108 20.43 1.64 0.79
C LEU A 108 21.44 0.63 1.33
N ALA A 109 22.68 1.05 1.61
CA ALA A 109 23.70 0.19 2.21
C ALA A 109 23.26 -0.36 3.58
N SER A 110 22.58 0.48 4.38
CA SER A 110 22.03 0.07 5.68
C SER A 110 20.91 -0.96 5.54
N ILE A 111 20.06 -0.84 4.50
CA ILE A 111 19.02 -1.82 4.20
C ILE A 111 19.65 -3.13 3.67
N SER A 112 20.63 -3.03 2.77
CA SER A 112 21.37 -4.17 2.22
C SER A 112 22.14 -4.97 3.28
N ALA A 113 22.51 -4.33 4.39
CA ALA A 113 23.13 -5.01 5.52
C ALA A 113 22.17 -5.92 6.31
N VAL A 114 20.85 -5.77 6.13
CA VAL A 114 19.82 -6.56 6.84
C VAL A 114 18.97 -7.42 5.91
N LYS A 115 18.82 -7.04 4.63
CA LYS A 115 18.08 -7.79 3.61
C LYS A 115 18.68 -7.55 2.23
N ASP A 116 18.74 -8.58 1.40
CA ASP A 116 19.10 -8.44 -0.01
C ASP A 116 18.10 -7.51 -0.73
N VAL A 117 18.61 -6.57 -1.52
CA VAL A 117 17.79 -5.59 -2.23
C VAL A 117 17.74 -5.92 -3.71
N TYR A 118 16.52 -6.14 -4.21
CA TYR A 118 16.25 -6.38 -5.63
C TYR A 118 15.35 -5.28 -6.17
N ARG A 119 15.52 -4.97 -7.46
CA ARG A 119 14.69 -4.01 -8.18
C ARG A 119 13.98 -4.70 -9.32
N GLU A 120 12.77 -4.24 -9.61
CA GLU A 120 12.03 -4.68 -10.79
C GLU A 120 12.79 -4.26 -12.07
N PRO A 121 12.90 -5.15 -13.07
CA PRO A 121 13.42 -4.80 -14.39
C PRO A 121 12.51 -3.78 -15.08
N ARG A 122 13.09 -3.02 -16.01
CA ARG A 122 12.35 -2.10 -16.89
C ARG A 122 11.85 -2.80 -18.14
#